data_AF-A0A352FDX8-F1
#
_entry.id   AF-A0A352FDX8-F1
#
_cell.length_a   1.000
_cell.length_b   1.000
_cell.length_c   1.000
_cell.angle_alpha   90.00
_cell.angle_beta   90.00
_cell.angle_gamma   90.00
#
_symmetry.space_group_name_H-M   'P 1'
#
loop_
_entity.id
_entity.type
_entity.pdbx_description
1 polymer ?
#
loop_
_entity_poly.entity_id
_entity_poly.type
_entity_poly.pdbx_seq_one_letter_code
_entity_poly.pdbx_strand_id
1 'polypeptide(L)'
;MNAYEGQSYPYYYLEELSNTEDNEFGPYTAQLGVQEYFFLFSSDRTGNMEIYTSYFNNFSFSGISPIDPEPFRIKGINSPQYDAYPALNANRREFLFSSNRDGDIDIYRVKIAENADFLEWAKADTTYPAEKVTILNSDSVDIFPYSNDELLVFSSKRAGGYGGYDLYYSRFDG
;
A
#
# COMPACT_ATOMS: atom_id res chain seq x y z
N MET A 1 -27.76 8.16 23.83
CA MET A 1 -27.97 8.84 22.54
C MET A 1 -26.79 8.50 21.66
N ASN A 2 -27.02 7.82 20.54
CA ASN A 2 -25.94 7.36 19.66
C ASN A 2 -25.44 8.54 18.83
N ALA A 3 -24.15 8.85 18.91
CA ALA A 3 -23.50 10.00 18.27
C ALA A 3 -23.35 9.88 16.74
N TYR A 4 -24.17 9.05 16.07
CA TYR A 4 -23.98 8.67 14.67
C TYR A 4 -25.19 8.95 13.77
N GLU A 5 -26.30 9.47 14.28
CA GLU A 5 -27.41 9.91 13.42
C GLU A 5 -27.03 11.20 12.68
N GLY A 6 -26.86 11.11 11.36
CA GLY A 6 -26.64 12.26 10.46
C GLY A 6 -25.27 12.33 9.79
N GLN A 7 -24.36 11.38 10.02
CA GLN A 7 -23.10 11.32 9.27
C GLN A 7 -23.35 10.69 7.89
N SER A 8 -23.16 11.48 6.83
CA SER A 8 -23.01 10.97 5.47
C SER A 8 -21.53 10.72 5.18
N TYR A 9 -21.23 9.63 4.46
CA TYR A 9 -19.93 9.37 3.88
C TYR A 9 -20.01 9.72 2.39
N PRO A 10 -19.93 11.01 2.01
CA PRO A 10 -19.91 11.35 0.59
C PRO A 10 -18.69 10.67 -0.04
N TYR A 11 -18.92 10.02 -1.19
CA TYR A 11 -17.84 9.49 -2.01
C TYR A 11 -17.57 10.47 -3.14
N TYR A 12 -16.28 10.67 -3.42
CA TYR A 12 -15.81 11.53 -4.49
C TYR A 12 -14.97 10.69 -5.45
N TYR A 13 -15.15 10.93 -6.73
CA TYR A 13 -14.34 10.28 -7.76
C TYR A 13 -12.93 10.87 -7.73
N LEU A 14 -11.90 10.02 -7.67
CA LEU A 14 -10.53 10.45 -7.92
C LEU A 14 -10.38 10.73 -9.42
N GLU A 15 -9.70 11.80 -9.80
CA GLU A 15 -9.56 12.20 -11.21
C GLU A 15 -8.94 11.09 -12.10
N GLU A 16 -9.13 11.21 -13.43
CA GLU A 16 -8.68 10.25 -14.46
C GLU A 16 -7.19 9.88 -14.38
N LEU A 17 -6.36 10.71 -13.72
CA LEU A 17 -4.95 10.39 -13.50
C LEU A 17 -4.76 9.17 -12.58
N SER A 18 -5.70 8.96 -11.65
CA SER A 18 -5.66 7.84 -10.71
C SER A 18 -6.56 6.70 -11.13
N ASN A 19 -7.76 6.99 -11.61
CA ASN A 19 -8.67 5.96 -12.13
C ASN A 19 -8.48 5.82 -13.64
N THR A 20 -8.17 4.63 -14.13
CA THR A 20 -8.13 4.35 -15.58
C THR A 20 -9.30 3.45 -15.96
N GLU A 21 -9.30 2.93 -17.20
CA GLU A 21 -10.24 1.87 -17.60
C GLU A 21 -9.84 0.49 -17.03
N ASP A 22 -8.69 0.42 -16.37
CA ASP A 22 -8.11 -0.78 -15.78
C ASP A 22 -8.51 -0.90 -14.29
N ASN A 23 -7.89 -1.82 -13.56
CA ASN A 23 -8.20 -2.06 -12.16
C ASN A 23 -7.31 -1.22 -11.23
N GLU A 24 -7.91 -0.41 -10.37
CA GLU A 24 -7.25 0.20 -9.22
C GLU A 24 -7.58 -0.54 -7.91
N PHE A 25 -6.57 -1.13 -7.27
CA PHE A 25 -6.72 -1.89 -6.04
C PHE A 25 -5.81 -1.39 -4.91
N GLY A 26 -6.09 -1.88 -3.70
CA GLY A 26 -5.25 -1.67 -2.53
C GLY A 26 -4.96 -0.20 -2.21
N PRO A 27 -5.97 0.69 -2.15
CA PRO A 27 -5.74 2.08 -1.78
C PRO A 27 -5.16 2.15 -0.35
N TYR A 28 -4.15 2.98 -0.18
CA TYR A 28 -3.48 3.19 1.10
C TYR A 28 -3.06 4.66 1.24
N THR A 29 -3.30 5.26 2.40
CA THR A 29 -2.87 6.63 2.70
C THR A 29 -1.99 6.66 3.93
N ALA A 30 -1.02 7.55 3.90
CA ALA A 30 -0.04 7.70 4.96
C ALA A 30 0.40 9.16 5.11
N GLN A 31 0.56 9.62 6.34
CA GLN A 31 1.16 10.91 6.66
C GLN A 31 2.63 10.73 7.03
N LEU A 32 3.57 11.20 6.20
CA LEU A 32 5.01 11.07 6.51
C LEU A 32 5.56 12.24 7.35
N GLY A 33 4.92 13.41 7.27
CA GLY A 33 5.33 14.64 7.93
C GLY A 33 4.15 15.52 8.31
N VAL A 34 4.39 16.71 8.88
CA VAL A 34 3.31 17.58 9.42
C VAL A 34 2.24 17.91 8.38
N GLN A 35 2.62 18.04 7.11
CA GLN A 35 1.72 18.35 6.00
C GLN A 35 1.93 17.46 4.78
N GLU A 36 2.70 16.37 4.93
CA GLU A 36 3.19 15.55 3.83
C GLU A 36 2.47 14.22 3.82
N TYR A 37 1.76 13.93 2.72
CA TYR A 37 0.92 12.75 2.60
C TYR A 37 1.21 12.03 1.29
N PHE A 38 1.06 10.71 1.34
CA PHE A 38 1.10 9.88 0.16
C PHE A 38 -0.20 9.10 0.03
N PHE A 39 -0.60 8.92 -1.22
CA PHE A 39 -1.63 7.99 -1.63
C PHE A 39 -0.97 6.93 -2.48
N LEU A 40 -1.02 5.68 -2.00
CA LEU A 40 -0.52 4.50 -2.68
C LEU A 40 -1.71 3.69 -3.19
N PHE A 41 -1.52 3.03 -4.31
CA PHE A 41 -2.46 2.06 -4.85
C PHE A 41 -1.74 1.13 -5.83
N SER A 42 -2.45 0.12 -6.30
CA SER A 42 -1.97 -0.79 -7.35
C SER A 42 -2.85 -0.66 -8.57
N SER A 43 -2.26 -0.70 -9.76
CA SER A 43 -2.98 -0.64 -11.03
C SER A 43 -2.36 -1.54 -12.08
N ASP A 44 -3.20 -2.15 -12.92
CA ASP A 44 -2.79 -2.93 -14.09
C ASP A 44 -2.82 -2.16 -15.41
N ARG A 45 -2.78 -0.82 -15.36
CA ARG A 45 -2.73 0.10 -16.53
C ARG A 45 -1.58 -0.12 -17.52
N THR A 46 -0.61 -0.96 -17.20
CA THR A 46 0.52 -1.33 -18.06
C THR A 46 0.43 -2.78 -18.56
N GLY A 47 -0.66 -3.49 -18.24
CA GLY A 47 -0.84 -4.92 -18.48
C GLY A 47 -0.24 -5.81 -17.38
N ASN A 48 0.37 -5.23 -16.35
CA ASN A 48 0.84 -5.92 -15.15
C ASN A 48 0.40 -5.15 -13.90
N MET A 49 0.07 -5.84 -12.82
CA MET A 49 -0.29 -5.17 -11.56
C MET A 49 0.96 -4.55 -10.94
N GLU A 50 0.97 -3.23 -10.83
CA GLU A 50 2.10 -2.44 -10.37
C GLU A 50 1.66 -1.41 -9.33
N ILE A 51 2.58 -0.99 -8.47
CA ILE A 51 2.36 -0.04 -7.38
C ILE A 51 2.68 1.38 -7.85
N TYR A 52 1.72 2.27 -7.60
CA TYR A 52 1.77 3.69 -7.91
C TYR A 52 1.66 4.52 -6.63
N THR A 53 2.16 5.75 -6.69
CA THR A 53 2.00 6.73 -5.62
C THR A 53 1.72 8.12 -6.18
N SER A 54 0.94 8.89 -5.44
CA SER A 54 0.96 10.35 -5.51
C SER A 54 1.42 10.93 -4.17
N TYR A 55 1.99 12.14 -4.22
CA TYR A 55 2.53 12.86 -3.08
C TYR A 55 1.92 14.25 -2.99
N PHE A 56 1.29 14.59 -1.87
CA PHE A 56 0.62 15.87 -1.75
C PHE A 56 0.92 16.52 -0.40
N ASN A 57 1.01 17.85 -0.47
CA ASN A 57 1.19 18.70 0.69
C ASN A 57 -0.13 19.35 1.06
N ASN A 58 -0.34 19.60 2.35
CA ASN A 58 -1.54 20.25 2.88
C ASN A 58 -2.83 19.51 2.48
N PHE A 59 -3.26 18.57 3.34
CA PHE A 59 -4.47 17.78 3.19
C PHE A 59 -5.74 18.67 3.22
N SER A 60 -5.99 19.43 2.15
CA SER A 60 -7.15 20.30 2.00
C SER A 60 -8.04 19.79 0.88
N PHE A 61 -9.14 19.13 1.25
CA PHE A 61 -10.22 18.80 0.32
C PHE A 61 -11.08 20.05 0.08
N SER A 62 -10.62 20.97 -0.76
CA SER A 62 -11.44 22.11 -1.23
C SER A 62 -12.20 21.78 -2.52
N GLY A 63 -12.60 20.52 -2.71
CA GLY A 63 -13.52 20.08 -3.77
C GLY A 63 -12.88 19.77 -5.14
N ILE A 64 -11.55 19.78 -5.25
CA ILE A 64 -10.80 19.29 -6.42
C ILE A 64 -9.90 18.16 -5.93
N SER A 65 -9.75 17.13 -6.76
CA SER A 65 -9.14 15.84 -6.45
C SER A 65 -7.87 15.92 -5.60
N PRO A 66 -7.66 15.01 -4.62
CA PRO A 66 -6.47 15.00 -3.75
C PRO A 66 -5.16 14.61 -4.47
N ILE A 67 -5.14 14.62 -5.81
CA ILE A 67 -4.09 14.02 -6.64
C ILE A 67 -3.59 15.02 -7.68
N ASP A 68 -3.33 16.25 -7.23
CA ASP A 68 -2.28 17.09 -7.79
C ASP A 68 -1.09 16.97 -6.82
N PRO A 69 0.00 16.29 -7.21
CA PRO A 69 0.41 15.89 -8.55
C PRO A 69 -0.07 14.49 -9.00
N GLU A 70 0.01 14.27 -10.31
CA GLU A 70 -0.25 13.00 -11.00
C GLU A 70 0.47 11.81 -10.33
N PRO A 71 -0.20 10.64 -10.19
CA PRO A 71 0.45 9.44 -9.69
C PRO A 71 1.58 8.97 -10.60
N PHE A 72 2.66 8.48 -10.00
CA PHE A 72 3.77 7.87 -10.71
C PHE A 72 4.05 6.46 -10.20
N ARG A 73 4.56 5.63 -11.10
CA ARG A 73 4.97 4.25 -10.81
C ARG A 73 6.21 4.26 -9.89
N ILE A 74 6.19 3.50 -8.79
CA ILE A 74 7.37 3.36 -7.92
C ILE A 74 8.31 2.32 -8.52
N LYS A 75 9.28 2.75 -9.33
CA LYS A 75 10.16 1.82 -10.07
C LYS A 75 11.00 0.94 -9.15
N GLY A 76 11.43 1.47 -8.00
CA GLY A 76 12.26 0.76 -7.03
C GLY A 76 11.64 -0.51 -6.43
N ILE A 77 10.31 -0.63 -6.40
CA ILE A 77 9.59 -1.73 -5.74
C ILE A 77 9.04 -2.73 -6.76
N ASN A 78 8.51 -2.19 -7.86
CA ASN A 78 7.88 -2.97 -8.91
C ASN A 78 8.89 -3.86 -9.64
N SER A 79 8.41 -5.03 -10.03
CA SER A 79 9.10 -6.06 -10.77
C SER A 79 8.31 -6.40 -12.05
N PRO A 80 8.81 -7.29 -12.92
CA PRO A 80 8.02 -7.82 -14.03
C PRO A 80 6.90 -8.79 -13.59
N GLN A 81 6.69 -8.97 -12.28
CA GLN A 81 5.70 -9.85 -11.68
C GLN A 81 4.54 -9.03 -11.08
N TYR A 82 3.52 -9.71 -10.56
CA TYR A 82 2.41 -9.07 -9.87
C TYR A 82 2.93 -8.43 -8.58
N ASP A 83 2.81 -7.12 -8.43
CA ASP A 83 3.16 -6.37 -7.21
C ASP A 83 1.98 -5.48 -6.80
N ALA A 84 1.40 -5.71 -5.62
CA ALA A 84 0.13 -5.08 -5.27
C ALA A 84 -0.10 -4.88 -3.77
N TYR A 85 -1.16 -4.13 -3.43
CA TYR A 85 -1.62 -3.87 -2.05
C TYR A 85 -0.50 -3.32 -1.16
N PRO A 86 -0.02 -2.10 -1.46
CA PRO A 86 1.05 -1.46 -0.71
C PRO A 86 0.60 -1.08 0.70
N ALA A 87 1.52 -1.16 1.66
CA ALA A 87 1.36 -0.64 3.00
C ALA A 87 2.71 -0.18 3.57
N LEU A 88 2.68 0.69 4.59
CA LEU A 88 3.87 1.09 5.33
C LEU A 88 3.77 0.57 6.76
N ASN A 89 4.84 0.02 7.29
CA ASN A 89 4.89 -0.32 8.71
C ASN A 89 4.77 0.94 9.60
N ALA A 90 4.58 0.70 10.90
CA ALA A 90 4.37 1.73 11.93
C ALA A 90 5.33 2.93 11.86
N ASN A 91 6.63 2.66 11.70
CA ASN A 91 7.67 3.69 11.66
C ASN A 91 7.96 4.22 10.25
N ARG A 92 7.24 3.74 9.24
CA ARG A 92 7.37 4.14 7.83
C ARG A 92 8.78 3.89 7.29
N ARG A 93 9.41 2.79 7.73
CA ARG A 93 10.74 2.33 7.27
C ARG A 93 10.72 0.99 6.58
N GLU A 94 9.56 0.35 6.49
CA GLU A 94 9.35 -0.83 5.66
C GLU A 94 8.13 -0.60 4.78
N PHE A 95 8.35 -0.73 3.47
CA PHE A 95 7.30 -0.75 2.47
C PHE A 95 6.89 -2.20 2.22
N LEU A 96 5.69 -2.56 2.68
CA LEU A 96 5.10 -3.89 2.56
C LEU A 96 4.21 -3.96 1.32
N PHE A 97 4.18 -5.11 0.66
CA PHE A 97 3.33 -5.36 -0.50
C PHE A 97 3.21 -6.85 -0.78
N SER A 98 2.22 -7.26 -1.58
CA SER A 98 2.08 -8.64 -2.05
C SER A 98 2.80 -8.82 -3.39
N SER A 99 3.52 -9.90 -3.57
CA SER A 99 4.23 -10.18 -4.82
C SER A 99 4.38 -11.65 -5.11
N ASN A 100 4.32 -12.04 -6.39
CA ASN A 100 4.65 -13.39 -6.85
C ASN A 100 6.03 -13.50 -7.51
N ARG A 101 6.98 -12.65 -7.10
CA ARG A 101 8.35 -12.59 -7.64
C ARG A 101 9.18 -13.87 -7.51
N ASP A 102 8.79 -14.80 -6.64
CA ASP A 102 9.40 -16.12 -6.52
C ASP A 102 8.43 -17.28 -6.81
N GLY A 103 7.33 -17.01 -7.51
CA GLY A 103 6.36 -17.99 -7.99
C GLY A 103 5.03 -17.94 -7.24
N ASP A 104 5.06 -18.06 -5.92
CA ASP A 104 3.89 -17.93 -5.05
C ASP A 104 3.69 -16.49 -4.62
N ILE A 105 2.42 -16.07 -4.46
CA ILE A 105 2.11 -14.73 -3.97
C ILE A 105 2.28 -14.69 -2.44
N ASP A 106 3.19 -13.82 -2.00
CA ASP A 106 3.59 -13.65 -0.60
C ASP A 106 3.70 -12.18 -0.22
N ILE A 107 3.79 -11.89 1.08
CA ILE A 107 4.11 -10.55 1.58
C ILE A 107 5.62 -10.32 1.52
N TYR A 108 6.00 -9.27 0.80
CA TYR A 108 7.37 -8.77 0.67
C TYR A 108 7.52 -7.43 1.36
N ARG A 109 8.77 -7.08 1.66
CA ARG A 109 9.15 -5.75 2.12
C ARG A 109 10.33 -5.18 1.36
N VAL A 110 10.35 -3.87 1.22
CA VAL A 110 11.56 -3.09 0.92
C VAL A 110 11.85 -2.18 2.11
N LYS A 111 13.12 -2.10 2.52
CA LYS A 111 13.55 -1.20 3.59
C LYS A 111 13.78 0.22 3.05
N ILE A 112 13.30 1.20 3.79
CA ILE A 112 13.52 2.62 3.54
C ILE A 112 14.52 3.10 4.59
N ALA A 113 15.63 3.70 4.17
CA ALA A 113 16.66 4.17 5.09
C ALA A 113 16.10 5.24 6.04
N GLU A 114 16.63 5.30 7.26
CA GLU A 114 16.09 6.15 8.33
C GLU A 114 16.00 7.64 7.94
N ASN A 115 16.99 8.10 7.18
CA ASN A 115 17.17 9.46 6.70
C ASN A 115 16.78 9.65 5.22
N ALA A 116 16.13 8.67 4.59
CA ALA A 116 15.68 8.82 3.22
C ALA A 116 14.53 9.83 3.13
N ASP A 117 14.61 10.75 2.17
CA ASP A 117 13.44 11.45 1.68
C ASP A 117 12.59 10.46 0.88
N PHE A 118 11.33 10.28 1.26
CA PHE A 118 10.49 9.26 0.64
C PHE A 118 10.15 9.60 -0.81
N LEU A 119 9.97 10.87 -1.15
CA LEU A 119 9.61 11.27 -2.51
C LEU A 119 10.77 10.97 -3.46
N GLU A 120 11.99 11.33 -3.08
CA GLU A 120 13.20 11.01 -3.83
C GLU A 120 13.43 9.49 -3.90
N TRP A 121 13.20 8.79 -2.80
CA TRP A 121 13.29 7.33 -2.76
C TRP A 121 12.28 6.66 -3.70
N ALA A 122 11.04 7.15 -3.76
CA ALA A 122 9.97 6.61 -4.60
C ALA A 122 10.19 6.91 -6.09
N LYS A 123 10.75 8.09 -6.41
CA LYS A 123 11.07 8.51 -7.79
C LYS A 123 12.37 7.95 -8.33
N ALA A 124 13.22 7.38 -7.47
CA ALA A 124 14.52 6.87 -7.87
C ALA A 124 14.41 5.86 -9.02
N ASP A 125 15.20 6.08 -10.06
CA ASP A 125 15.34 5.15 -11.19
C ASP A 125 16.26 3.98 -10.81
N THR A 126 15.75 3.08 -9.96
CA THR A 126 16.52 1.97 -9.40
C THR A 126 15.63 0.75 -9.13
N THR A 127 16.22 -0.30 -8.55
CA THR A 127 15.52 -1.44 -7.97
C THR A 127 16.07 -1.66 -6.57
N TYR A 128 15.18 -1.71 -5.59
CA TYR A 128 15.54 -2.00 -4.21
C TYR A 128 15.48 -3.50 -3.92
N PRO A 129 16.32 -4.01 -3.01
CA PRO A 129 16.23 -5.40 -2.58
C PRO A 129 14.90 -5.60 -1.82
N ALA A 130 14.02 -6.41 -2.39
CA ALA A 130 12.84 -6.87 -1.69
C ALA A 130 13.11 -8.19 -0.99
N GLU A 131 12.66 -8.28 0.26
CA GLU A 131 12.81 -9.45 1.11
C GLU A 131 11.43 -10.05 1.37
N LYS A 132 11.27 -11.38 1.23
CA LYS A 132 10.07 -12.06 1.70
C LYS A 132 9.99 -11.93 3.21
N VAL A 133 8.84 -11.51 3.75
CA VAL A 133 8.67 -11.30 5.20
C VAL A 133 8.31 -12.61 5.89
N THR A 134 9.31 -13.43 6.20
CA THR A 134 9.14 -14.80 6.70
C THR A 134 8.33 -14.92 7.99
N ILE A 135 8.31 -13.89 8.84
CA ILE A 135 7.50 -13.90 10.07
C ILE A 135 6.00 -13.65 9.81
N LEU A 136 5.66 -13.01 8.68
CA LEU A 136 4.27 -12.77 8.28
C LEU A 136 3.73 -13.89 7.40
N ASN A 137 4.58 -14.43 6.52
CA ASN A 137 4.21 -15.53 5.63
C ASN A 137 4.29 -16.88 6.34
N SER A 138 3.44 -17.79 5.90
CA SER A 138 3.34 -19.18 6.34
C SER A 138 3.70 -20.13 5.19
N ASP A 139 3.55 -21.43 5.38
CA ASP A 139 3.64 -22.42 4.29
C ASP A 139 2.39 -22.42 3.38
N SER A 140 1.61 -21.34 3.38
CA SER A 140 0.38 -21.14 2.62
C SER A 140 0.34 -19.72 2.06
N VAL A 141 -0.74 -19.35 1.37
CA VAL A 141 -0.84 -18.05 0.72
C VAL A 141 -1.19 -16.95 1.72
N ASP A 142 -0.32 -15.95 1.84
CA ASP A 142 -0.45 -14.77 2.71
C ASP A 142 -0.34 -13.50 1.88
N ILE A 143 -1.37 -12.65 1.90
CA ILE A 143 -1.53 -11.55 0.94
C ILE A 143 -2.22 -10.33 1.52
N PHE A 144 -2.11 -9.24 0.77
CA PHE A 144 -2.83 -7.98 0.90
C PHE A 144 -2.62 -7.34 2.28
N PRO A 145 -1.36 -6.97 2.59
CA PRO A 145 -1.07 -6.28 3.83
C PRO A 145 -1.74 -4.91 3.84
N TYR A 146 -2.34 -4.57 4.97
CA TYR A 146 -2.81 -3.24 5.30
C TYR A 146 -2.29 -2.90 6.69
N SER A 147 -1.76 -1.70 6.90
CA SER A 147 -1.40 -1.26 8.25
C SER A 147 -1.84 0.15 8.55
N ASN A 148 -2.42 0.35 9.72
CA ASN A 148 -2.36 1.64 10.40
C ASN A 148 -1.19 1.60 11.38
N ASP A 149 -0.70 2.75 11.84
CA ASP A 149 0.58 2.88 12.57
C ASP A 149 0.77 1.91 13.78
N GLU A 150 -0.27 1.20 14.24
CA GLU A 150 -0.20 0.21 15.33
C GLU A 150 -0.54 -1.23 14.91
N LEU A 151 -1.33 -1.40 13.86
CA LEU A 151 -1.94 -2.68 13.48
C LEU A 151 -1.64 -2.99 12.02
N LEU A 152 -0.99 -4.13 11.79
CA LEU A 152 -0.91 -4.76 10.47
C LEU A 152 -2.00 -5.83 10.38
N VAL A 153 -2.84 -5.79 9.35
CA VAL A 153 -3.85 -6.79 9.02
C VAL A 153 -3.56 -7.33 7.63
N PHE A 154 -3.78 -8.61 7.41
CA PHE A 154 -3.57 -9.25 6.12
C PHE A 154 -4.42 -10.52 5.99
N SER A 155 -4.58 -11.01 4.77
CA SER A 155 -5.38 -12.20 4.45
C SER A 155 -4.48 -13.44 4.35
N SER A 156 -4.93 -14.58 4.88
CA SER A 156 -4.13 -15.81 4.88
C SER A 156 -4.97 -17.08 4.68
N LYS A 157 -4.39 -18.07 4.02
CA LYS A 157 -4.86 -19.46 3.93
C LYS A 157 -4.24 -20.40 4.96
N ARG A 158 -3.49 -19.88 5.94
CA ARG A 158 -2.81 -20.72 6.94
C ARG A 158 -3.80 -21.59 7.72
N ALA A 159 -3.31 -22.74 8.16
CA ALA A 159 -4.10 -23.68 8.95
C ALA A 159 -4.62 -23.05 10.26
N GLY A 160 -5.82 -23.46 10.67
CA GLY A 160 -6.50 -22.96 11.86
C GLY A 160 -7.55 -21.87 11.58
N GLY A 161 -7.64 -21.39 10.35
CA GLY A 161 -8.70 -20.49 9.88
C GLY A 161 -10.07 -21.16 9.67
N TYR A 162 -11.07 -20.36 9.28
CA TYR A 162 -12.44 -20.82 9.02
C TYR A 162 -12.67 -21.25 7.56
N GLY A 163 -11.64 -21.16 6.72
CA GLY A 163 -11.66 -21.55 5.31
C GLY A 163 -11.51 -20.34 4.39
N GLY A 164 -11.20 -20.56 3.11
CA GLY A 164 -10.90 -19.44 2.21
C GLY A 164 -9.69 -18.63 2.69
N TYR A 165 -9.73 -17.31 2.48
CA TYR A 165 -8.77 -16.38 3.09
C TYR A 165 -9.37 -15.81 4.37
N ASP A 166 -8.71 -16.03 5.50
CA ASP A 166 -9.07 -15.48 6.81
C ASP A 166 -8.21 -14.26 7.14
N LEU A 167 -8.72 -13.36 7.97
CA LEU A 167 -7.98 -12.17 8.41
C LEU A 167 -7.08 -12.49 9.61
N TYR A 168 -5.81 -12.14 9.49
CA TYR A 168 -4.83 -12.19 10.57
C TYR A 168 -4.29 -10.80 10.83
N TYR A 169 -3.78 -10.59 12.03
CA TYR A 169 -3.14 -9.34 12.38
C TYR A 169 -1.81 -9.58 13.10
N SER A 170 -0.95 -8.57 12.99
CA SER A 170 0.28 -8.42 13.76
C SER A 170 0.31 -7.01 14.34
N ARG A 171 1.02 -6.85 15.45
CA ARG A 171 1.30 -5.54 16.03
C ARG A 171 2.80 -5.32 15.96
N PHE A 172 3.19 -4.09 15.69
CA PHE A 172 4.58 -3.72 15.80
C PHE A 172 4.96 -3.77 17.30
N ASP A 173 5.76 -4.77 17.68
CA ASP A 173 6.41 -4.82 18.98
C ASP A 173 7.76 -4.11 18.82
N GLY A 174 7.95 -3.02 19.55
CA GLY A 174 9.03 -2.03 19.36
C GLY A 174 10.45 -2.58 19.34
#